data_AF-A0A370I570-F1
#
_entry.id   AF-A0A370I570-F1
#
_cell.length_a   1.000
_cell.length_b   1.000
_cell.length_c   1.000
_cell.angle_alpha   90.00
_cell.angle_beta   90.00
_cell.angle_gamma   90.00
#
_symmetry.space_group_name_H-M   'P 1'
#
loop_
_entity.id
_entity.type
_entity.pdbx_description
1 polymer ?
#
loop_
_entity_poly.entity_id
_entity_poly.type
_entity_poly.pdbx_seq_one_letter_code
_entity_poly.pdbx_strand_id
1 'polypeptide(L)'
;MISDGHHTFAELYEYRMLYNALLFNEWAATGSHDVHKSLRHSDGELCLGGGWFIVVATLPGGQISNHYPVEHWGKFRIPPRDVAAEWDGHTCGDAAARMTRLLTAA
;
A
#
# COMPACT_ATOMS: atom_id res chain seq x y z
N MET A 1 -8.01 -12.88 18.66
CA MET A 1 -9.24 -12.07 18.51
C MET A 1 -9.81 -12.37 17.14
N ILE A 2 -11.03 -12.87 17.08
CA ILE A 2 -11.76 -13.16 15.83
C ILE A 2 -12.33 -11.84 15.31
N SER A 3 -12.17 -11.56 14.02
CA SER A 3 -12.62 -10.33 13.37
C SER A 3 -14.03 -10.46 12.80
N ASP A 4 -14.22 -11.32 11.80
CA ASP A 4 -15.45 -11.48 11.01
C ASP A 4 -16.26 -12.75 11.38
N GLY A 5 -15.95 -13.34 12.53
CA GLY A 5 -16.51 -14.63 12.97
C GLY A 5 -15.75 -15.86 12.48
N HIS A 6 -14.86 -15.73 11.49
CA HIS A 6 -14.15 -16.86 10.87
C HIS A 6 -12.64 -16.73 10.90
N HIS A 7 -12.13 -15.50 10.76
CA HIS A 7 -10.71 -15.19 10.71
C HIS A 7 -10.28 -14.36 11.90
N THR A 8 -9.03 -14.52 12.31
CA THR A 8 -8.33 -13.59 13.19
C THR A 8 -7.97 -12.32 12.44
N PHE A 9 -7.73 -11.23 13.17
CA PHE A 9 -7.17 -10.01 12.57
C PHE A 9 -5.83 -10.27 11.88
N ALA A 10 -4.99 -11.14 12.44
CA ALA A 10 -3.69 -11.46 11.84
C ALA A 10 -3.85 -12.03 10.42
N GLU A 11 -4.75 -13.00 10.24
CA GLU A 11 -5.04 -13.59 8.92
C GLU A 11 -5.61 -12.55 7.94
N LEU A 12 -6.52 -11.68 8.40
CA LEU A 12 -7.06 -10.63 7.54
C LEU A 12 -6.01 -9.59 7.12
N TYR A 13 -5.11 -9.21 8.03
CA TYR A 13 -4.00 -8.30 7.71
C TYR A 13 -2.98 -8.96 6.79
N GLU A 14 -2.72 -10.27 6.95
CA GLU A 14 -1.86 -11.03 6.04
C GLU A 14 -2.47 -11.06 4.63
N TYR A 15 -3.75 -11.39 4.50
CA TYR A 15 -4.42 -11.39 3.18
C TYR A 15 -4.47 -10.00 2.56
N ARG A 16 -4.77 -8.95 3.34
CA ARG A 16 -4.70 -7.55 2.86
C ARG A 16 -3.32 -7.23 2.31
N MET A 17 -2.27 -7.61 3.02
CA MET A 17 -0.88 -7.41 2.59
C MET A 17 -0.59 -8.17 1.31
N LEU A 18 -0.96 -9.44 1.22
CA LEU A 18 -0.72 -10.28 0.05
C LEU A 18 -1.45 -9.78 -1.19
N TYR A 19 -2.73 -9.39 -1.08
CA TYR A 19 -3.48 -8.82 -2.19
C TYR A 19 -2.89 -7.47 -2.63
N ASN A 20 -2.47 -6.62 -1.69
CA ASN A 20 -1.80 -5.37 -2.04
C ASN A 20 -0.48 -5.63 -2.78
N ALA A 21 0.34 -6.56 -2.28
CA ALA A 21 1.61 -6.92 -2.91
C ALA A 21 1.41 -7.48 -4.32
N LEU A 22 0.47 -8.41 -4.51
CA LEU A 22 0.13 -8.97 -5.83
C LEU A 22 -0.23 -7.86 -6.81
N LEU A 23 -1.15 -6.98 -6.43
CA LEU A 23 -1.62 -5.89 -7.31
C LEU A 23 -0.51 -4.88 -7.64
N PHE A 24 0.23 -4.42 -6.63
CA PHE A 24 1.27 -3.41 -6.84
C PHE A 24 2.45 -3.98 -7.63
N ASN A 25 2.78 -5.26 -7.44
CA ASN A 25 3.80 -5.93 -8.25
C ASN A 25 3.37 -5.99 -9.71
N GLU A 26 2.10 -6.28 -9.98
CA GLU A 26 1.59 -6.29 -11.36
C GLU A 26 1.64 -4.89 -11.97
N TRP A 27 1.17 -3.86 -11.25
CA TRP A 27 1.25 -2.48 -11.74
C TRP A 27 2.66 -1.97 -11.98
N ALA A 28 3.63 -2.40 -11.16
CA ALA A 28 5.05 -2.13 -11.41
C ALA A 28 5.54 -2.83 -12.68
N ALA A 29 5.14 -4.09 -12.89
CA ALA A 29 5.57 -4.89 -14.04
C ALA A 29 4.97 -4.38 -15.36
N THR A 30 3.72 -3.93 -15.35
CA THR A 30 3.02 -3.42 -16.53
C THR A 30 3.20 -1.93 -16.76
N GLY A 31 3.68 -1.19 -15.76
CA GLY A 31 3.74 0.27 -15.78
C GLY A 31 2.35 0.93 -15.75
N SER A 32 1.32 0.22 -15.26
CA SER A 32 -0.07 0.74 -15.25
C SER A 32 -0.26 1.93 -14.31
N HIS A 33 0.51 2.00 -13.24
CA HIS A 33 0.46 3.09 -12.26
C HIS A 33 1.86 3.39 -11.71
N ASP A 34 2.05 4.62 -11.25
CA ASP A 34 3.24 4.95 -10.46
C ASP A 34 3.12 4.26 -9.09
N VAL A 35 3.94 3.23 -8.89
CA VAL A 35 4.00 2.48 -7.64
C VAL A 35 5.41 2.50 -7.08
N HIS A 36 5.53 2.68 -5.77
CA HIS A 36 6.83 2.64 -5.09
C HIS A 36 6.70 2.21 -3.64
N LYS A 37 7.86 1.88 -3.06
CA LYS A 37 8.02 1.64 -1.63
C LYS A 37 9.12 2.50 -1.02
N SER A 38 9.01 2.83 0.25
CA SER A 38 10.02 3.61 0.98
C SER A 38 10.03 3.24 2.46
N LEU A 39 11.22 3.28 3.07
CA LEU A 39 11.39 3.19 4.53
C LEU A 39 11.09 4.52 5.24
N ARG A 40 11.03 5.62 4.50
CA ARG A 40 10.79 6.97 5.00
C ARG A 40 9.52 7.57 4.41
N HIS A 41 8.82 8.35 5.22
CA HIS A 41 7.78 9.25 4.76
C HIS A 41 8.38 10.39 3.93
N SER A 42 7.53 11.23 3.35
CA SER A 42 7.95 12.34 2.47
C SER A 42 8.75 13.43 3.19
N ASP A 43 8.60 13.55 4.50
CA ASP A 43 9.36 14.45 5.37
C ASP A 43 10.77 13.90 5.72
N GLY A 44 11.09 12.69 5.29
CA GLY A 44 12.36 12.02 5.57
C GLY A 44 12.37 11.21 6.87
N GLU A 45 11.33 11.28 7.69
CA GLU A 45 11.24 10.49 8.92
C GLU A 45 11.02 9.02 8.63
N LEU A 46 11.55 8.15 9.49
CA LEU A 46 11.33 6.71 9.35
C LEU A 46 9.86 6.37 9.59
N CYS A 47 9.32 5.49 8.75
CA CYS A 47 7.94 5.05 8.88
C CYS A 47 7.69 4.47 10.28
N LEU A 48 6.77 5.09 11.02
CA LEU A 48 6.35 4.68 12.37
C LEU A 48 7.52 4.53 13.37
N GLY A 49 8.55 5.37 13.25
CA GLY A 49 9.73 5.33 14.12
C GLY A 49 10.75 4.25 13.74
N GLY A 50 10.56 3.56 12.61
CA GLY A 50 11.46 2.52 12.09
C GLY A 50 10.89 1.10 12.19
N GLY A 51 11.46 0.19 11.39
CA GLY A 51 10.98 -1.19 11.29
C GLY A 51 9.77 -1.39 10.37
N TRP A 52 9.29 -0.31 9.75
CA TRP A 52 8.17 -0.32 8.80
C TRP A 52 8.59 0.32 7.48
N PHE A 53 7.80 0.05 6.44
CA PHE A 53 7.86 0.74 5.17
C PHE A 53 6.45 1.09 4.70
N ILE A 54 6.36 2.08 3.82
CA ILE A 54 5.14 2.46 3.13
C ILE A 54 5.22 1.97 1.69
N VAL A 55 4.08 1.51 1.16
CA VAL A 55 3.86 1.32 -0.27
C VAL A 55 2.83 2.32 -0.74
N VAL A 56 3.02 2.88 -1.93
CA VAL A 56 2.13 3.88 -2.51
C VAL A 56 1.86 3.52 -3.96
N ALA A 57 0.62 3.69 -4.41
CA ALA A 57 0.26 3.76 -5.82
C ALA A 57 -0.46 5.09 -6.08
N THR A 58 -0.06 5.80 -7.14
CA THR A 58 -0.75 7.01 -7.60
C THR A 58 -1.74 6.65 -8.70
N LEU A 59 -3.03 6.70 -8.36
CA LEU A 59 -4.14 6.47 -9.29
C LEU A 59 -4.61 7.80 -9.90
N PRO A 60 -5.39 7.80 -11.00
CA PRO A 60 -5.98 9.03 -11.55
C PRO A 60 -6.79 9.84 -10.52
N GLY A 61 -7.39 9.17 -9.54
CA GLY A 61 -8.16 9.79 -8.46
C GLY A 61 -7.39 10.12 -7.17
N GLY A 62 -6.07 9.95 -7.16
CA GLY A 62 -5.19 10.17 -6.00
C GLY A 62 -4.51 8.91 -5.49
N GLN A 63 -3.84 9.01 -4.34
CA GLN A 63 -2.98 7.94 -3.83
C GLN A 63 -3.77 6.82 -3.13
N ILE A 64 -3.25 5.61 -3.14
CA ILE A 64 -3.57 4.59 -2.15
C ILE A 64 -2.27 4.13 -1.51
N SER A 65 -2.26 4.01 -0.18
CA SER A 65 -1.05 3.68 0.55
C SER A 65 -1.31 2.81 1.76
N ASN A 66 -0.32 2.01 2.14
CA ASN A 66 -0.35 1.18 3.33
C ASN A 66 1.05 1.08 3.95
N HIS A 67 1.10 0.96 5.28
CA HIS A 67 2.32 0.61 6.01
C HIS A 67 2.36 -0.88 6.31
N TYR A 68 3.55 -1.47 6.19
CA TYR A 68 3.82 -2.88 6.53
C TYR A 68 5.15 -3.02 7.29
N PRO A 69 5.30 -4.05 8.15
CA PRO A 69 6.57 -4.35 8.80
C PRO A 69 7.64 -4.73 7.78
N VAL A 70 8.90 -4.32 8.01
CA VAL A 70 10.01 -4.47 7.06
C VAL A 70 10.31 -5.92 6.67
N GLU A 71 9.92 -6.91 7.47
CA GLU A 71 10.02 -8.33 7.12
C GLU A 71 9.24 -8.69 5.85
N HIS A 72 8.22 -7.91 5.48
CA HIS A 72 7.46 -8.10 4.24
C HIS A 72 8.02 -7.33 3.04
N TRP A 73 9.11 -6.56 3.21
CA TRP A 73 9.71 -5.73 2.14
C TRP A 73 9.96 -6.52 0.85
N GLY A 74 10.42 -7.76 0.96
CA GLY A 74 10.71 -8.63 -0.18
C GLY A 74 9.49 -9.12 -0.95
N LYS A 75 8.27 -9.03 -0.38
CA LYS A 75 7.02 -9.41 -1.06
C LYS A 75 6.59 -8.35 -2.09
N PHE A 76 6.97 -7.10 -1.86
CA PHE A 76 6.71 -5.97 -2.77
C PHE A 76 7.90 -5.78 -3.72
N ARG A 77 7.78 -6.30 -4.94
CA ARG A 77 8.73 -6.16 -6.05
C ARG A 77 8.43 -4.89 -6.86
N ILE A 78 8.34 -3.77 -6.16
CA ILE A 78 8.09 -2.45 -6.74
C ILE A 78 9.30 -1.52 -6.51
N PRO A 79 9.49 -0.47 -7.34
CA PRO A 79 10.63 0.43 -7.22
C PRO A 79 10.78 1.03 -5.81
N PRO A 80 11.97 0.94 -5.18
CA PRO A 80 12.24 1.67 -3.94
C PRO A 80 12.52 3.15 -4.22
N ARG A 81 12.17 4.02 -3.27
CA ARG A 81 12.56 5.44 -3.23
C ARG A 81 13.16 5.78 -1.86
N ASP A 82 14.00 6.82 -1.84
CA ASP A 82 14.61 7.31 -0.59
C ASP A 82 13.55 7.85 0.38
N VAL A 83 12.54 8.54 -0.16
CA VAL A 83 11.35 9.01 0.55
C VAL A 83 10.10 8.67 -0.25
N ALA A 84 8.98 8.46 0.44
CA ALA A 84 7.70 8.30 -0.22
C ALA A 84 7.22 9.61 -0.87
N ALA A 85 6.30 9.50 -1.83
CA ALA A 85 5.53 10.64 -2.31
C ALA A 85 4.82 11.35 -1.15
N GLU A 86 4.67 12.66 -1.26
CA GLU A 86 3.95 13.48 -0.30
C GLU A 86 2.51 12.99 -0.15
N TRP A 87 2.06 12.79 1.10
CA TRP A 87 0.73 12.26 1.37
C TRP A 87 -0.34 13.26 0.90
N ASP A 88 -1.27 12.79 0.07
CA ASP A 88 -2.33 13.63 -0.52
C ASP A 88 -3.52 13.90 0.44
N GLY A 89 -3.37 13.61 1.74
CA GLY A 89 -4.38 13.84 2.77
C GLY A 89 -5.54 12.83 2.78
N HIS A 90 -5.44 11.73 2.03
CA HIS A 90 -6.53 10.75 1.93
C HIS A 90 -6.86 10.02 3.22
N THR A 91 -8.14 9.84 3.48
CA THR A 91 -8.64 8.91 4.51
C THR A 91 -8.70 7.47 3.97
N CYS A 92 -8.91 6.50 4.86
CA CYS A 92 -9.22 5.12 4.46
C CYS A 92 -10.47 5.05 3.55
N GLY A 93 -11.46 5.93 3.78
CA GLY A 93 -12.67 6.01 2.96
C GLY A 93 -12.38 6.50 1.54
N ASP A 94 -11.49 7.48 1.40
CA ASP A 94 -11.05 7.98 0.09
C ASP A 94 -10.30 6.89 -0.69
N ALA A 95 -9.37 6.19 -0.03
CA ALA A 95 -8.64 5.08 -0.63
C ALA A 95 -9.60 3.96 -1.08
N ALA A 96 -10.57 3.58 -0.25
CA ALA A 96 -11.59 2.60 -0.60
C ALA A 96 -12.41 3.06 -1.83
N ALA A 97 -12.90 4.29 -1.83
CA ALA A 97 -13.67 4.84 -2.95
C ALA A 97 -12.84 4.89 -4.25
N ARG A 98 -11.54 5.21 -4.17
CA ARG A 98 -10.62 5.17 -5.32
C ARG A 98 -10.49 3.75 -5.89
N MET A 99 -10.29 2.75 -5.04
CA MET A 99 -10.23 1.35 -5.46
C MET A 99 -11.58 0.88 -6.05
N THR A 100 -12.71 1.24 -5.45
CA THR A 100 -14.04 0.89 -5.97
C THR A 100 -14.27 1.43 -7.39
N ARG A 101 -13.83 2.65 -7.69
CA ARG A 101 -13.97 3.22 -9.04
C ARG A 101 -13.22 2.40 -10.11
N LEU A 102 -12.07 1.81 -9.75
CA LEU A 102 -11.31 0.95 -10.67
C LEU A 102 -12.02 -0.39 -10.95
N LEU A 103 -12.82 -0.88 -10.01
CA LEU A 103 -13.61 -2.12 -10.22
C LEU A 103 -14.80 -1.91 -11.17
N THR A 104 -15.29 -0.68 -11.29
CA THR A 104 -16.46 -0.33 -12.11
C THR A 104 -16.12 0.28 -13.46
N ALA A 105 -14.85 0.61 -13.69
CA ALA A 105 -14.38 1.14 -14.98
C ALA A 105 -14.21 -0.02 -15.97
N ALA A 106 -15.28 -0.29 -16.74
CA ALA A 106 -15.28 -1.16 -17.90
C ALA A 106 -14.99 -0.37 -19.19
#